data_AF-A0A5U4CXB7-F1
#
_entry.id   AF-A0A5U4CXB7-F1
#
_cell.length_a   1.000
_cell.length_b   1.000
_cell.length_c   1.000
_cell.angle_alpha   90.00
_cell.angle_beta   90.00
_cell.angle_gamma   90.00
#
_symmetry.space_group_name_H-M   'P 1'
#
loop_
_entity.id
_entity.type
_entity.pdbx_description
1 polymer ?
#
loop_
_entity_poly.entity_id
_entity_poly.type
_entity_poly.pdbx_seq_one_letter_code
_entity_poly.pdbx_strand_id
1 'polypeptide(L)' 'MTSREIAELAEKRHDNVKRIIEKHADQGVIVRPQIEDEQSTDAFGIKRI' A
#
# COMPACT_ATOMS: atom_id res chain seq x y z
N MET A 1 3.49 -3.36 -6.84
CA MET A 1 2.36 -4.23 -6.45
C MET A 1 1.09 -3.40 -6.39
N THR A 2 0.06 -3.79 -7.15
CA THR A 2 -1.23 -3.11 -7.25
C THR A 2 -2.24 -3.69 -6.26
N SER A 3 -3.29 -2.91 -5.95
CA SER A 3 -4.39 -3.38 -5.11
C SER A 3 -5.15 -4.58 -5.70
N ARG A 4 -5.13 -4.78 -7.02
CA ARG A 4 -5.72 -5.95 -7.68
C ARG A 4 -4.89 -7.21 -7.47
N GLU A 5 -3.57 -7.12 -7.67
CA GLU A 5 -2.66 -8.24 -7.42
C GLU A 5 -2.71 -8.69 -5.95
N ILE A 6 -2.83 -7.75 -5.00
CA ILE A 6 -3.01 -8.08 -3.58
C ILE A 6 -4.35 -8.80 -3.34
N ALA A 7 -5.41 -8.39 -4.02
CA ALA A 7 -6.73 -8.99 -3.89
C ALA A 7 -6.77 -10.42 -4.43
N GLU A 8 -6.11 -10.66 -5.57
CA GLU A 8 -5.93 -11.98 -6.15
C GLU A 8 -5.09 -12.87 -5.22
N LEU A 9 -3.96 -12.38 -4.71
CA LEU A 9 -3.07 -13.13 -3.82
C LEU A 9 -3.72 -13.47 -2.47
N ALA A 10 -4.52 -12.56 -1.91
CA ALA A 10 -5.16 -12.73 -0.61
C ALA A 10 -6.56 -13.39 -0.71
N GLU A 11 -7.01 -13.73 -1.92
CA GLU A 11 -8.36 -14.23 -2.20
C GLU A 11 -9.45 -13.34 -1.58
N LYS A 12 -9.27 -12.02 -1.67
CA LYS A 12 -10.19 -11.01 -1.13
C LYS A 12 -10.80 -10.16 -2.24
N ARG A 13 -11.91 -9.50 -1.92
CA ARG A 13 -12.47 -8.47 -2.79
C ARG A 13 -11.54 -7.25 -2.88
N HIS A 14 -11.40 -6.72 -4.09
CA HIS A 14 -10.55 -5.57 -4.40
C HIS A 14 -10.91 -4.30 -3.61
N ASP A 15 -12.20 -4.04 -3.38
CA ASP A 15 -12.66 -2.88 -2.61
C ASP A 15 -12.24 -2.94 -1.14
N ASN A 16 -12.25 -4.14 -0.56
CA ASN A 16 -11.76 -4.35 0.80
C ASN A 16 -10.25 -4.11 0.89
N VAL A 17 -9.49 -4.56 -0.11
CA VAL A 17 -8.05 -4.33 -0.19
C VAL A 17 -7.72 -2.85 -0.30
N LYS A 18 -8.41 -2.10 -1.18
CA LYS A 18 -8.24 -0.64 -1.27
C LYS A 18 -8.48 0.06 0.07
N ARG A 19 -9.59 -0.26 0.74
CA ARG A 19 -9.94 0.33 2.04
C ARG A 19 -8.88 0.06 3.11
N ILE A 20 -8.30 -1.14 3.12
CA ILE A 20 -7.24 -1.52 4.06
C ILE A 20 -5.95 -0.75 3.77
N ILE A 21 -5.56 -0.64 2.50
CA ILE A 21 -4.36 0.11 2.07
C ILE A 21 -4.49 1.59 2.47
N GLU A 22 -5.64 2.22 2.22
CA GLU A 22 -5.90 3.60 2.63
C GLU A 22 -5.78 3.75 4.15
N LYS A 23 -6.46 2.88 4.91
CA LYS A 23 -6.40 2.88 6.37
C LYS A 23 -4.97 2.73 6.89
N HIS A 24 -4.18 1.81 6.35
CA HIS A 24 -2.81 1.57 6.81
C HIS A 24 -1.86 2.70 6.42
N ALA A 25 -2.07 3.33 5.26
CA ALA A 25 -1.31 4.50 4.86
C ALA A 25 -1.62 5.71 5.76
N ASP A 26 -2.89 5.91 6.10
CA ASP A 26 -3.31 7.00 7.00
C ASP A 26 -2.79 6.78 8.43
N GLN A 27 -2.64 5.52 8.85
CA GLN A 27 -2.01 5.14 10.12
C GLN A 27 -0.47 5.17 10.08
N GLY A 28 0.15 5.48 8.92
CA GLY A 28 1.60 5.51 8.76
C GLY A 28 2.28 4.13 8.80
N VAL A 29 1.50 3.04 8.71
CA VAL A 29 2.03 1.67 8.70
C VAL A 29 2.70 1.34 7.37
N ILE A 30 2.20 1.95 6.28
CA ILE A 30 2.76 1.85 4.93
C ILE A 30 2.82 3.24 4.31
N VAL A 31 3.67 3.44 3.31
CA VAL A 31 3.68 4.68 2.52
C VAL A 31 3.04 4.46 1.15
N ARG A 32 2.48 5.52 0.58
CA ARG A 32 2.00 5.51 -0.81
C ARG A 32 3.17 5.95 -1.70
N PRO A 33 3.66 5.12 -2.64
CA PRO A 33 4.63 5.57 -3.61
C PRO A 33 4.00 6.69 -4.46
N GLN A 34 4.73 7.78 -4.70
CA GLN A 34 4.33 8.73 -5.72
C GLN A 34 4.51 8.04 -7.08
N ILE A 35 3.38 7.65 -7.66
CA ILE A 35 3.13 7.46 -9.11
C ILE A 35 4.40 7.18 -9.93
N GLU A 36 4.66 5.90 -10.18
CA GLU A 36 5.79 5.35 -10.96
C GLU A 36 7.19 5.51 -10.33
N ASP A 37 7.82 4.35 -10.11
CA ASP A 37 9.21 4.11 -9.72
C ASP A 37 10.01 5.31 -9.19
N GLU A 38 9.94 5.52 -7.87
CA GLU A 38 11.13 5.76 -7.07
C GLU A 38 10.76 5.59 -5.58
N GLN A 39 11.31 4.54 -4.96
CA GLN A 39 11.12 4.26 -3.53
C GLN A 39 11.64 5.45 -2.71
N SER A 40 10.74 6.31 -2.24
CA SER A 40 11.06 7.26 -1.16
C SER A 40 11.00 6.58 0.22
N THR A 41 10.42 5.37 0.25
CA THR A 41 10.95 4.08 0.77
C THR A 41 9.93 3.36 1.70
N ASP A 42 9.95 2.03 1.73
CA ASP A 42 9.01 1.17 2.45
C ASP A 42 9.63 -0.20 2.81
N ALA A 43 8.76 -1.14 3.20
CA ALA A 43 8.97 -2.47 3.80
C ALA A 43 9.78 -2.55 5.11
N PHE A 44 10.85 -1.77 5.34
CA PHE A 44 11.70 -1.97 6.54
C PHE A 44 12.40 -0.74 7.15
N GLY A 45 11.96 0.50 6.92
CA GLY A 45 12.38 1.59 7.84
C GLY A 45 12.34 3.03 7.36
N ILE A 46 11.20 3.53 6.86
CA ILE A 46 11.21 4.77 6.06
C ILE A 46 10.09 5.74 6.41
N LYS A 47 10.48 7.02 6.38
CA LYS A 47 9.69 8.20 6.71
C LYS A 47 8.97 8.86 5.54
N ARG A 48 7.75 9.33 5.85
CA ARG A 48 7.19 10.58 5.33
C ARG A 48 7.24 11.62 6.45
N ILE A 49 7.73 12.83 6.18
CA ILE A 49 7.55 14.01 7.05
C ILE A 49 6.16 14.58 6.79
#